data_AF-D1B1Q2-F1
#
_entry.id   AF-D1B1Q2-F1
#
_cell.length_a   1.000
_cell.length_b   1.000
_cell.length_c   1.000
_cell.angle_alpha   90.00
_cell.angle_beta   90.00
_cell.angle_gamma   90.00
#
_symmetry.space_group_name_H-M   'P 1'
#
loop_
_entity.id
_entity.type
_entity.pdbx_description
1 polymer ?
#
loop_
_entity_poly.entity_id
_entity_poly.type
_entity_poly.pdbx_seq_one_letter_code
_entity_poly.pdbx_strand_id
1 'polypeptide(L)'
;MTEITLGMNPYEAHLAGGAYAFRVIADPKHWKDDADPYNVIQAQTLNPDDSQIWMTFQNETQYPNEGLQAFQVTFQQGKVVDIQPLAKEAK
;
A
#
# COMPACT_ATOMS: atom_id res chain seq x y z
N MET A 1 6.40 -7.96 -12.72
CA MET A 1 6.43 -7.32 -11.38
C MET A 1 7.72 -6.54 -11.30
N THR A 2 7.63 -5.27 -10.92
CA THR A 2 8.74 -4.33 -10.77
C THR A 2 8.81 -3.90 -9.31
N GLU A 3 9.85 -3.16 -8.93
CA GLU A 3 9.94 -2.57 -7.59
C GLU A 3 8.87 -1.49 -7.39
N ILE A 4 8.27 -1.45 -6.20
CA ILE A 4 7.44 -0.33 -5.72
C ILE A 4 8.39 0.78 -5.30
N THR A 5 8.10 2.01 -5.73
CA THR A 5 8.90 3.20 -5.41
C THR A 5 8.06 4.29 -4.75
N LEU A 6 8.74 5.20 -4.04
CA LEU A 6 8.10 6.37 -3.43
C LEU A 6 7.39 7.22 -4.49
N GLY A 7 6.22 7.74 -4.14
CA GLY A 7 5.40 8.57 -5.02
C GLY A 7 4.41 7.81 -5.91
N MET A 8 4.53 6.47 -6.04
CA MET A 8 3.54 5.65 -6.72
C MET A 8 2.17 5.77 -6.03
N ASN A 9 1.08 5.69 -6.78
CA ASN A 9 -0.26 5.56 -6.20
C ASN A 9 -0.60 4.09 -5.85
N PRO A 10 -1.70 3.82 -5.12
CA PRO A 10 -2.07 2.44 -4.76
C PRO A 10 -2.23 1.50 -5.95
N TYR A 11 -2.72 1.99 -7.08
CA TYR A 11 -2.89 1.19 -8.30
C TYR A 11 -1.54 0.84 -8.94
N GLU A 12 -0.63 1.80 -9.07
CA GLU A 12 0.73 1.59 -9.57
C GLU A 12 1.51 0.62 -8.68
N ALA A 13 1.41 0.80 -7.35
CA ALA A 13 2.01 -0.11 -6.39
C ALA A 13 1.45 -1.53 -6.52
N HIS A 14 0.14 -1.69 -6.74
CA HIS A 14 -0.46 -2.99 -7.02
C HIS A 14 0.07 -3.63 -8.30
N LEU A 15 0.18 -2.87 -9.40
CA LEU A 15 0.72 -3.38 -10.66
C LEU A 15 2.18 -3.80 -10.54
N ALA A 16 2.97 -3.07 -9.75
CA ALA A 16 4.37 -3.38 -9.50
C ALA A 16 4.52 -4.60 -8.58
N GLY A 17 3.89 -4.57 -7.40
CA GLY A 17 4.10 -5.50 -6.31
C GLY A 17 3.23 -6.75 -6.30
N GLY A 18 2.13 -6.77 -7.05
CA GLY A 18 1.24 -7.92 -7.18
C GLY A 18 0.13 -7.96 -6.13
N ALA A 19 -0.25 -9.18 -5.70
CA ALA A 19 -1.29 -9.38 -4.68
C ALA A 19 -0.86 -8.77 -3.33
N TYR A 20 -1.84 -8.23 -2.61
CA TYR A 20 -1.61 -7.53 -1.35
C TYR A 20 -2.69 -7.80 -0.32
N ALA A 21 -2.32 -7.72 0.95
CA ALA A 21 -3.25 -7.46 2.04
C ALA A 21 -3.29 -5.95 2.32
N PHE A 22 -4.36 -5.44 2.92
CA PHE A 22 -4.46 -4.01 3.19
C PHE A 22 -5.14 -3.70 4.52
N ARG A 23 -4.86 -2.50 5.02
CA ARG A 23 -5.56 -1.83 6.10
C ARG A 23 -5.84 -0.39 5.67
N VAL A 24 -7.04 0.09 5.94
CA VAL A 24 -7.48 1.45 5.60
C VAL A 24 -8.04 2.12 6.84
N ILE A 25 -7.64 3.36 7.06
CA ILE A 25 -8.32 4.31 7.92
C ILE A 25 -8.81 5.42 6.99
N ALA A 26 -10.11 5.44 6.71
CA ALA A 26 -10.72 6.42 5.81
C ALA A 26 -10.78 7.80 6.47
N ASP A 27 -10.61 8.86 5.68
CA ASP A 27 -10.81 10.24 6.15
C ASP A 27 -12.30 10.48 6.48
N PRO A 28 -12.66 10.73 7.75
CA PRO A 28 -14.06 10.93 8.14
C PRO A 28 -14.70 12.19 7.56
N LYS A 29 -13.92 13.11 6.98
CA LYS A 29 -14.47 14.28 6.27
C LYS A 29 -15.02 13.93 4.89
N HIS A 30 -14.50 12.86 4.28
CA HIS A 30 -14.83 12.46 2.91
C HIS A 30 -15.65 11.16 2.88
N TRP A 31 -15.47 10.28 3.88
CA TRP A 31 -16.07 8.96 3.92
C TRP A 31 -16.93 8.76 5.17
N LYS A 32 -17.96 7.91 5.02
CA LYS A 32 -18.74 7.42 6.16
C LYS A 32 -17.97 6.30 6.88
N ASP A 33 -18.30 6.07 8.14
CA ASP A 33 -17.65 5.04 8.98
C ASP A 33 -17.75 3.61 8.40
N ASP A 34 -18.76 3.34 7.57
CA ASP A 34 -19.02 2.06 6.91
C ASP A 34 -18.59 2.04 5.44
N ALA A 35 -17.79 3.01 5.00
CA ALA A 35 -17.29 3.06 3.63
C ALA A 35 -16.50 1.78 3.29
N ASP A 36 -16.76 1.26 2.09
CA ASP A 36 -16.01 0.12 1.56
C ASP A 36 -14.52 0.50 1.41
N PRO A 37 -13.59 -0.20 2.07
CA PRO A 37 -12.15 0.08 1.98
C PRO A 37 -11.61 0.07 0.56
N TYR A 38 -12.16 -0.76 -0.35
CA TYR A 38 -11.72 -0.79 -1.74
C TYR A 38 -12.06 0.51 -2.47
N ASN A 39 -13.21 1.12 -2.17
CA ASN A 39 -13.58 2.41 -2.75
C ASN A 39 -12.63 3.51 -2.26
N VAL A 40 -12.24 3.49 -0.98
CA VAL A 40 -11.28 4.44 -0.42
C VAL A 40 -9.90 4.30 -1.11
N ILE A 41 -9.41 3.06 -1.26
CA ILE A 41 -8.14 2.78 -1.95
C ILE A 41 -8.17 3.24 -3.40
N GLN A 42 -9.27 2.95 -4.12
CA GLN A 42 -9.41 3.34 -5.52
C GLN A 42 -9.48 4.86 -5.67
N ALA A 43 -10.24 5.54 -4.80
CA ALA A 43 -10.40 6.99 -4.83
C ALA A 43 -9.08 7.73 -4.68
N GLN A 44 -8.13 7.21 -3.89
CA GLN A 44 -6.80 7.79 -3.74
C GLN A 44 -6.02 7.96 -5.05
N THR A 45 -6.37 7.19 -6.10
CA THR A 45 -5.70 7.30 -7.40
C THR A 45 -6.17 8.51 -8.21
N LEU A 46 -7.44 8.92 -8.03
CA LEU A 46 -8.07 9.98 -8.83
C LEU A 46 -8.31 11.27 -8.03
N ASN A 47 -8.73 11.13 -6.78
CA ASN A 47 -9.04 12.21 -5.86
C ASN A 47 -8.45 11.86 -4.48
N PRO A 48 -7.14 12.11 -4.27
CA PRO A 48 -6.50 11.81 -3.01
C PRO A 48 -7.09 12.64 -1.86
N ASP A 49 -7.19 12.04 -0.69
CA ASP A 49 -7.64 12.69 0.55
C ASP A 49 -6.72 12.31 1.73
N ASP A 50 -7.12 12.65 2.96
CA ASP A 50 -6.31 12.40 4.16
C ASP A 50 -6.47 10.96 4.72
N SER A 51 -7.00 10.01 3.93
CA SER A 51 -7.07 8.60 4.30
C SER A 51 -5.68 7.99 4.43
N GLN A 52 -5.51 7.13 5.42
CA GLN A 52 -4.27 6.39 5.65
C GLN A 52 -4.44 4.95 5.20
N ILE A 53 -3.54 4.49 4.31
CA ILE A 53 -3.60 3.16 3.74
C ILE A 53 -2.26 2.48 3.96
N TRP A 54 -2.33 1.22 4.39
CA TRP A 54 -1.19 0.33 4.43
C TRP A 54 -1.49 -0.85 3.53
N MET A 55 -0.61 -1.14 2.58
CA MET A 55 -0.69 -2.34 1.76
C MET A 55 0.53 -3.21 2.05
N THR A 56 0.31 -4.47 2.37
CA THR A 56 1.36 -5.45 2.58
C THR A 56 1.48 -6.31 1.34
N PHE A 57 2.66 -6.30 0.73
CA PHE A 57 3.02 -7.10 -0.42
C PHE A 57 3.99 -8.20 -0.01
N GLN A 58 4.04 -9.25 -0.82
CA GLN A 58 5.05 -10.29 -0.69
C GLN A 58 5.54 -10.70 -2.09
N ASN A 59 6.79 -10.37 -2.41
CA ASN A 59 7.40 -10.71 -3.69
C ASN A 59 8.93 -10.84 -3.58
N GLU A 60 9.55 -11.34 -4.65
CA GLU A 60 11.00 -11.48 -4.78
C GLU A 60 11.65 -10.27 -5.47
N THR A 61 10.83 -9.37 -6.02
CA THR A 61 11.31 -8.27 -6.87
C THR A 61 11.66 -7.01 -6.10
N GLN A 62 11.03 -6.76 -4.94
CA GLN A 62 11.30 -5.57 -4.13
C GLN A 62 12.70 -5.58 -3.51
N TYR A 63 13.20 -6.76 -3.15
CA TYR A 63 14.50 -6.96 -2.52
C TYR A 63 15.27 -8.07 -3.27
N PRO A 64 15.86 -7.78 -4.44
CA PRO A 64 16.33 -8.78 -5.41
C PRO A 64 17.45 -9.73 -4.95
N ASN A 65 17.92 -9.62 -3.70
CA ASN A 65 18.93 -10.52 -3.11
C ASN A 65 18.45 -11.25 -1.84
N GLU A 66 17.22 -10.97 -1.38
CA GLU A 66 16.68 -11.52 -0.13
C GLU A 66 15.65 -12.63 -0.35
N GLY A 67 15.34 -12.93 -1.62
CA GLY A 67 14.30 -13.88 -2.01
C GLY A 67 12.91 -13.32 -1.70
N LEU A 68 11.95 -14.20 -1.43
CA LEU A 68 10.56 -13.83 -1.17
C LEU A 68 10.44 -13.08 0.17
N GLN A 69 10.23 -11.77 0.11
CA GLN A 69 10.12 -10.90 1.27
C GLN A 69 8.74 -10.25 1.35
N ALA A 70 8.22 -10.17 2.57
CA ALA A 70 7.02 -9.40 2.87
C ALA A 70 7.42 -7.98 3.31
N PHE A 71 6.68 -6.99 2.83
CA PHE A 71 6.93 -5.60 3.16
C PHE A 71 5.64 -4.80 3.15
N GLN A 72 5.60 -3.78 3.99
CA GLN A 72 4.48 -2.87 4.12
C GLN A 72 4.80 -1.57 3.39
N VAL A 73 3.81 -1.10 2.64
CA VAL A 73 3.83 0.15 1.91
C VAL A 73 2.78 1.07 2.52
N THR A 74 3.20 2.24 2.96
CA THR A 74 2.31 3.26 3.53
C THR A 74 2.00 4.31 2.49
N PHE A 75 0.71 4.64 2.37
CA PHE A 75 0.22 5.68 1.48
C PHE A 75 -0.38 6.82 2.29
N GLN A 76 -0.06 8.04 1.86
CA GLN A 76 -0.68 9.28 2.33
C GLN A 76 -0.98 10.14 1.11
N GLN A 77 -2.16 10.76 1.08
CA GLN A 77 -2.61 11.61 -0.05
C GLN A 77 -2.40 10.90 -1.40
N GLY A 78 -2.78 9.62 -1.43
CA GLY A 78 -2.71 8.74 -2.59
C GLY A 78 -1.32 8.45 -3.14
N LYS A 79 -0.26 8.64 -2.35
CA LYS A 79 1.11 8.33 -2.76
C LYS A 79 1.83 7.48 -1.73
N VAL A 80 2.70 6.59 -2.20
CA VAL A 80 3.66 5.88 -1.36
C VAL A 80 4.58 6.90 -0.69
N VAL A 81 4.57 6.90 0.64
CA VAL A 81 5.46 7.74 1.46
C VAL A 81 6.50 6.93 2.22
N ASP A 82 6.26 5.63 2.42
CA ASP A 82 7.16 4.74 3.12
C ASP A 82 7.03 3.30 2.63
N ILE A 83 8.15 2.57 2.66
CA ILE A 83 8.25 1.16 2.29
C ILE A 83 9.14 0.48 3.34
N GLN A 84 8.55 -0.36 4.18
CA GLN A 84 9.25 -1.03 5.27
C GLN A 84 9.22 -2.55 5.09
N PRO A 85 10.38 -3.22 5.16
CA PRO A 85 10.40 -4.68 5.20
C PRO A 85 9.74 -5.17 6.50
N LEU A 86 8.85 -6.15 6.40
CA LEU A 86 8.20 -6.78 7.55
C LEU A 86 9.02 -7.95 8.08
N ALA A 87 10.36 -7.84 8.04
CA ALA A 87 11.29 -8.92 8.34
C ALA A 87 10.93 -9.66 9.65
N LYS A 88 10.90 -10.98 9.54
CA LYS A 88 10.41 -12.02 10.47
C LYS A 88 10.47 -11.66 11.95
N GLU A 89 9.38 -11.97 12.67
CA GLU A 89 9.43 -12.29 14.10
C GLU A 89 10.60 -13.25 14.34
N ALA A 90 11.61 -12.78 15.06
CA ALA A 90 12.62 -13.65 15.64
C ALA A 90 11.88 -14.58 16.61
N LYS A 91 11.76 -15.85 16.22
CA LYS A 91 11.29 -16.91 17.11
C LYS A 91 12.49 -17.65 17.68
#